data_AF-A0A2D5I1U7-F1
#
_entry.id   AF-A0A2D5I1U7-F1
#
_cell.length_a   1.000
_cell.length_b   1.000
_cell.length_c   1.000
_cell.angle_alpha   90.00
_cell.angle_beta   90.00
_cell.angle_gamma   90.00
#
_symmetry.space_group_name_H-M   'P 1'
#
loop_
_entity.id
_entity.type
_entity.pdbx_description
1 polymer ?
#
loop_
_entity_poly.entity_id
_entity_poly.type
_entity_poly.pdbx_seq_one_letter_code
_entity_poly.pdbx_strand_id
1 'polypeptide(L)'
;MTGFGWIPFLEPLPGVQASWLWLLPVLIFGIAMMYKAVRVGHLDRYWREVAGMTIQILLAFLGLAAGVFVVVQGIVPLLPAG
;
A
#
# COMPACT_ATOMS: atom_id res chain seq x y z
N MET A 1 24.47 10.96 0.01
CA MET A 1 24.33 12.28 -0.63
C MET A 1 23.64 13.21 0.35
N THR A 2 24.40 14.03 1.07
CA THR A 2 23.87 15.05 2.01
C THR A 2 23.74 16.36 1.24
N GLY A 3 22.68 16.50 0.44
CA GLY A 3 22.50 17.61 -0.50
C GLY A 3 21.53 18.66 0.03
N PHE A 4 21.99 19.90 0.17
CA PHE A 4 21.16 21.11 0.36
C PHE A 4 20.42 21.53 -0.94
N GLY A 5 20.08 20.56 -1.79
CA GLY A 5 19.43 20.76 -3.09
C GLY A 5 18.24 19.83 -3.31
N TRP A 6 17.70 19.21 -2.24
CA TRP A 6 16.49 18.42 -2.36
C TRP A 6 15.33 19.31 -2.80
N ILE A 7 14.71 18.96 -3.92
CA ILE A 7 13.56 19.70 -4.45
C ILE A 7 12.28 18.99 -4.01
N PRO A 8 11.48 19.59 -3.10
CA PRO A 8 10.23 18.98 -2.66
C PRO A 8 9.33 18.63 -3.84
N PHE A 9 8.69 17.45 -3.77
CA PHE A 9 7.79 16.89 -4.79
C PHE A 9 8.41 16.50 -6.14
N LEU A 10 9.57 17.04 -6.51
CA LEU A 10 10.29 16.66 -7.73
C LEU A 10 11.32 15.55 -7.47
N GLU A 11 11.84 15.48 -6.25
CA GLU A 11 12.80 14.46 -5.86
C GLU A 11 12.28 13.61 -4.69
N PRO A 12 12.54 12.30 -4.69
CA PRO A 12 12.14 11.43 -3.60
C PRO A 12 12.80 11.89 -2.29
N LEU A 13 12.02 11.85 -1.21
CA LEU A 13 12.47 12.37 0.08
C LEU A 13 13.72 11.61 0.56
N PRO A 14 14.83 12.31 0.87
CA PRO A 14 16.10 11.66 1.20
C PRO A 14 15.94 10.74 2.42
N GLY A 15 16.46 9.52 2.33
CA GLY A 15 16.38 8.53 3.41
C GLY A 15 15.04 7.79 3.53
N VAL A 16 13.98 8.23 2.84
CA VAL A 16 12.68 7.54 2.84
C VAL A 16 12.53 6.62 1.62
N GLN A 17 13.18 6.94 0.50
CA GLN A 17 13.03 6.22 -0.77
C GLN A 17 13.34 4.72 -0.68
N ALA A 18 14.27 4.29 0.17
CA ALA A 18 14.58 2.86 0.33
C ALA A 18 13.49 2.09 1.08
N SER A 19 12.68 2.79 1.89
CA SER A 19 11.76 2.22 2.88
C SER A 19 10.32 2.69 2.68
N TRP A 20 10.01 3.30 1.53
CA TRP A 20 8.71 3.95 1.26
C TRP A 20 7.51 3.02 1.44
N LEU A 21 7.68 1.71 1.22
CA LEU A 21 6.63 0.70 1.43
C LEU A 21 6.12 0.66 2.88
N TRP A 22 6.94 1.03 3.86
CA TRP A 22 6.51 1.11 5.26
C TRP A 22 5.52 2.25 5.53
N LEU A 23 5.42 3.23 4.63
CA LEU A 23 4.42 4.29 4.70
C LEU A 23 3.04 3.81 4.22
N LEU A 24 2.99 2.71 3.47
CA LEU A 24 1.76 2.19 2.87
C LEU A 24 0.73 1.74 3.92
N PRO A 25 1.11 0.96 4.98
CA PRO A 25 0.19 0.66 6.08
C PRO A 25 -0.33 1.91 6.80
N VAL A 26 0.52 2.93 6.99
CA VAL A 26 0.14 4.19 7.65
C VAL A 26 -0.88 4.95 6.82
N LEU A 27 -0.65 5.05 5.50
CA LEU A 27 -1.57 5.70 4.57
C LEU A 27 -2.92 4.98 4.52
N ILE A 28 -2.89 3.65 4.37
CA ILE A 28 -4.11 2.83 4.31
C ILE A 28 -4.91 2.96 5.61
N PHE A 29 -4.23 2.94 6.76
CA PHE A 29 -4.88 3.14 8.05
C PHE A 29 -5.54 4.53 8.14
N GLY A 30 -4.87 5.59 7.69
CA GLY A 30 -5.42 6.94 7.63
C GLY A 30 -6.67 7.03 6.73
N ILE A 31 -6.63 6.41 5.55
CA ILE A 31 -7.78 6.35 4.64
C ILE A 31 -8.94 5.58 5.28
N ALA A 32 -8.65 4.43 5.91
CA ALA A 32 -9.66 3.61 6.59
C ALA A 32 -10.32 4.38 7.74
N MET A 33 -9.54 5.13 8.53
CA MET A 33 -10.06 6.02 9.57
C MET A 33 -11.03 7.05 8.98
N MET A 34 -10.59 7.83 7.97
CA MET A 34 -11.43 8.86 7.36
C MET A 34 -12.72 8.28 6.78
N TYR A 35 -12.63 7.17 6.05
CA TYR A 35 -13.79 6.55 5.43
C TYR A 35 -14.77 5.98 6.47
N LYS A 36 -14.28 5.26 7.49
CA LYS A 36 -15.13 4.66 8.51
C LYS A 36 -15.72 5.71 9.45
N ALA A 37 -15.07 6.86 9.63
CA ALA A 37 -15.59 7.95 10.47
C ALA A 37 -16.91 8.51 9.94
N VAL A 38 -17.06 8.57 8.61
CA VAL A 38 -18.29 9.06 7.97
C VAL A 38 -19.31 7.95 7.67
N ARG A 39 -18.86 6.69 7.62
CA ARG A 39 -19.68 5.56 7.15
C ARG A 39 -20.26 4.68 8.26
N VAL A 40 -19.60 4.60 9.41
CA VAL A 40 -20.03 3.71 10.51
C VAL A 40 -21.10 4.41 11.36
N GLY A 41 -22.25 3.75 11.55
CA GLY A 41 -23.36 4.29 12.33
C GLY A 41 -23.19 4.19 13.86
N HIS A 42 -22.29 3.34 14.35
CA HIS A 42 -22.05 3.14 15.78
C HIS A 42 -20.56 3.08 16.13
N LEU A 43 -20.13 3.92 17.08
CA LEU A 43 -18.74 4.08 17.46
C LEU A 43 -18.13 2.85 18.14
N ASP A 44 -18.93 1.96 18.74
CA ASP A 44 -18.46 0.71 19.36
C ASP A 44 -17.73 -0.20 18.36
N ARG A 45 -18.10 -0.13 17.08
CA ARG A 45 -17.51 -0.93 16.00
C ARG A 45 -16.43 -0.21 15.23
N TYR A 46 -16.28 1.10 15.41
CA TYR A 46 -15.43 1.95 14.60
C TYR A 46 -14.01 1.39 14.44
N TRP A 47 -13.31 1.12 15.55
CA TRP A 47 -11.93 0.62 15.52
C TRP A 47 -11.80 -0.77 14.91
N ARG A 48 -12.77 -1.66 15.15
CA ARG A 48 -12.80 -2.99 14.53
C ARG A 48 -12.98 -2.89 13.02
N GLU A 49 -13.85 -1.99 12.56
CA GLU A 49 -14.13 -1.73 11.15
C GLU A 49 -12.94 -1.06 10.44
N VAL A 50 -12.25 -0.12 11.10
CA VAL A 50 -11.01 0.50 10.60
C VAL A 50 -9.90 -0.54 10.45
N ALA A 51 -9.66 -1.34 11.49
CA ALA A 51 -8.65 -2.40 11.45
C ALA A 51 -8.98 -3.45 10.39
N GLY A 52 -10.24 -3.87 10.31
CA GLY A 52 -10.72 -4.82 9.30
C GLY A 52 -10.49 -4.31 7.88
N MET A 53 -10.87 -3.07 7.58
CA MET A 53 -10.65 -2.45 6.27
C MET A 53 -9.16 -2.30 5.96
N THR A 54 -8.35 -1.89 6.94
CA THR A 54 -6.90 -1.76 6.79
C THR A 54 -6.26 -3.10 6.39
N ILE A 55 -6.60 -4.17 7.11
CA ILE A 55 -6.12 -5.53 6.81
C ILE A 55 -6.60 -6.00 5.44
N GLN A 56 -7.89 -5.80 5.11
CA GLN A 56 -8.45 -6.19 3.81
C GLN A 56 -7.71 -5.53 2.65
N ILE A 57 -7.44 -4.22 2.75
CA ILE A 57 -6.71 -3.49 1.71
C ILE A 57 -5.28 -4.02 1.59
N LEU A 58 -4.56 -4.18 2.71
CA LEU A 58 -3.19 -4.74 2.70
C LEU A 58 -3.13 -6.14 2.07
N LEU A 59 -4.07 -7.01 2.43
CA LEU A 59 -4.18 -8.36 1.86
C LEU A 59 -4.53 -8.33 0.37
N ALA A 60 -5.38 -7.40 -0.06
CA ALA A 60 -5.71 -7.23 -1.48
C ALA A 60 -4.46 -6.82 -2.28
N PHE A 61 -3.68 -5.85 -1.79
CA PHE A 61 -2.42 -5.46 -2.42
C PHE A 61 -1.40 -6.60 -2.46
N LEU A 62 -1.27 -7.34 -1.36
CA LEU A 62 -0.40 -8.51 -1.31
C LEU A 62 -0.83 -9.58 -2.33
N GLY A 63 -2.14 -9.85 -2.42
CA GLY A 63 -2.70 -10.79 -3.38
C GLY A 63 -2.47 -10.36 -4.83
N LEU A 64 -2.65 -9.07 -5.14
CA LEU A 64 -2.36 -8.52 -6.47
C LEU A 64 -0.87 -8.63 -6.82
N ALA A 65 0.02 -8.27 -5.89
CA ALA A 65 1.47 -8.39 -6.10
C ALA A 65 1.89 -9.85 -6.34
N ALA A 66 1.38 -10.78 -5.52
CA ALA A 66 1.62 -12.21 -5.69
C ALA A 66 1.06 -12.73 -7.02
N GLY A 67 -0.15 -12.30 -7.42
CA GLY A 67 -0.76 -12.66 -8.68
C GLY A 67 0.08 -12.23 -9.89
N VAL A 68 0.54 -10.98 -9.89
CA VAL A 68 1.45 -10.47 -10.94
C VAL A 68 2.76 -11.25 -10.94
N PHE A 69 3.33 -11.53 -9.78
CA PHE A 69 4.55 -12.33 -9.67
C PHE A 69 4.38 -13.72 -10.29
N VAL A 70 3.29 -14.42 -9.97
CA VAL A 70 2.99 -15.76 -10.52
C VAL A 70 2.81 -15.69 -12.04
N VAL A 71 2.10 -14.68 -12.55
CA VAL A 71 1.93 -14.51 -14.00
C VAL A 71 3.28 -14.28 -14.68
N VAL A 72 4.06 -13.31 -14.20
CA VAL A 72 5.31 -12.88 -14.85
C VAL A 72 6.40 -13.93 -14.72
N GLN A 73 6.58 -14.54 -13.55
CA GLN A 73 7.69 -15.47 -13.31
C GLN A 73 7.29 -16.93 -13.52
N GLY A 74 6.00 -17.26 -13.36
CA GLY A 74 5.50 -18.62 -13.51
C GLY A 74 4.93 -18.91 -14.90
N ILE A 75 4.08 -18.02 -15.42
CA ILE A 75 3.33 -18.28 -16.67
C ILE A 75 4.12 -17.81 -17.90
N VAL A 76 4.64 -16.59 -17.89
CA VAL A 76 5.32 -16.01 -19.07
C VAL A 76 6.46 -16.89 -19.60
N PRO A 77 7.34 -17.49 -18.78
CA PRO A 77 8.43 -18.34 -19.28
C PRO A 77 7.96 -19.65 -19.94
N LEU A 78 6.72 -20.08 -19.67
CA LEU A 78 6.13 -21.27 -20.26
C LEU A 78 5.51 -21.01 -21.64
N LEU A 79 5.32 -19.74 -21.99
CA LEU A 79 4.78 -19.37 -23.29
C LEU A 79 5.80 -19.69 -24.38
N PRO A 80 5.40 -20.27 -25.51
CA PRO A 80 6.29 -20.46 -26.64
C PRO A 80 6.85 -19.12 -27.10
N ALA A 81 8.17 -19.02 -27.22
CA ALA A 81 8.81 -17.91 -27.90
C ALA A 81 8.54 -18.07 -29.40
N GLY A 82 7.45 -17.45 -29.86
CA GLY A 82 7.20 -17.21 -31.29
C GLY A 82 8.13 -16.16 -31.85
#